data_AF-A0A9N9IWK6-F1
#
_entry.id   AF-A0A9N9IWK6-F1
#
_cell.length_a   1.000
_cell.length_b   1.000
_cell.length_c   1.000
_cell.angle_alpha   90.00
_cell.angle_beta   90.00
_cell.angle_gamma   90.00
#
_symmetry.space_group_name_H-M   'P 1'
#
loop_
_entity.id
_entity.type
_entity.pdbx_description
1 polymer ?
#
loop_
_entity_poly.entity_id
_entity_poly.type
_entity_poly.pdbx_seq_one_letter_code
_entity_poly.pdbx_strand_id
1 'polypeptide(L)'
;HLKIVPVERKEMSSSSTTGRVRLTPEGTVYFESLDDDGRKDFYAKLRQELADAIPIDPRRLTTNGNFETDTSTSPKQFFLSINVEQDKNKQKISVSSAIKDLDTLIKNKPYTAISNGESTSYLDQDFGYKPS
;
A
#
# COMPACT_ATOMS: atom_id res chain seq x y z
N HIS A 1 30.29 15.83 -36.31
CA HIS A 1 30.33 15.45 -34.88
C HIS A 1 28.94 15.61 -34.29
N LEU A 2 28.15 14.53 -34.23
CA LEU A 2 26.84 14.53 -33.57
C LEU A 2 27.05 14.39 -32.06
N LYS A 3 26.58 15.39 -31.29
CA LYS A 3 26.50 15.30 -29.83
C LYS A 3 25.25 14.47 -29.49
N ILE A 4 25.45 13.26 -28.99
CA ILE A 4 24.40 12.46 -28.39
C ILE A 4 24.11 13.10 -27.02
N VAL A 5 22.94 13.71 -26.88
CA VAL A 5 22.43 14.19 -25.60
C VAL A 5 21.95 12.94 -24.84
N PRO A 6 22.40 12.69 -23.59
CA PRO A 6 21.85 11.58 -22.84
C PRO A 6 20.39 11.91 -22.51
N VAL A 7 19.48 11.05 -22.95
CA VAL A 7 18.12 11.04 -22.42
C VAL A 7 18.25 10.61 -20.95
N GLU A 8 18.10 11.58 -20.04
CA GLU A 8 17.88 11.29 -18.62
C GLU A 8 16.59 10.45 -18.51
N ARG A 9 16.76 9.14 -18.44
CA ARG A 9 15.76 8.30 -17.81
C ARG A 9 15.73 8.74 -16.36
N LYS A 10 14.65 9.40 -15.97
CA LYS A 10 14.32 9.69 -14.58
C LYS A 10 14.31 8.35 -13.84
N GLU A 11 15.44 8.00 -13.22
CA GLU A 11 15.52 6.88 -12.31
C GLU A 11 14.58 7.21 -11.15
N MET A 12 13.39 6.63 -11.21
CA MET A 12 12.44 6.68 -10.10
C MET A 12 13.17 6.02 -8.93
N SER A 13 13.49 6.83 -7.94
CA SER A 13 14.56 6.59 -6.97
C SER A 13 14.46 5.22 -6.32
N SER A 14 15.61 4.56 -6.18
CA SER A 14 15.72 3.29 -5.44
C SER A 14 15.38 3.41 -3.94
N SER A 15 15.14 4.61 -3.43
CA SER A 15 14.84 4.90 -2.02
C SER A 15 13.46 4.37 -1.59
N SER A 16 13.31 4.07 -0.30
CA SER A 16 12.01 3.82 0.33
C SER A 16 11.00 4.92 -0.02
N THR A 17 9.72 4.55 -0.11
CA THR A 17 8.64 5.44 -0.51
C THR A 17 7.48 5.35 0.48
N THR A 18 6.98 6.50 0.91
CA THR A 18 5.74 6.57 1.68
C THR A 18 4.54 6.43 0.77
N GLY A 19 3.45 5.86 1.27
CA GLY A 19 2.22 5.78 0.51
C GLY A 19 1.02 5.48 1.37
N ARG A 20 -0.12 5.30 0.70
CA ARG A 20 -1.40 5.08 1.34
C ARG A 20 -2.33 4.21 0.52
N VAL A 21 -3.24 3.58 1.24
CA VAL A 21 -4.40 2.86 0.74
C VAL A 21 -5.66 3.49 1.33
N ARG A 22 -6.83 3.24 0.73
CA ARG A 22 -8.13 3.69 1.26
C ARG A 22 -8.95 2.49 1.73
N LEU A 23 -9.63 2.63 2.86
CA LEU A 23 -10.61 1.64 3.31
C LEU A 23 -11.95 1.85 2.60
N THR A 24 -12.74 0.80 2.41
CA THR A 24 -14.15 0.94 2.02
C THR A 24 -14.96 1.67 3.10
N PRO A 25 -16.20 2.11 2.82
CA PRO A 25 -17.10 2.61 3.87
C PRO A 25 -17.25 1.66 5.06
N GLU A 26 -17.46 0.37 4.80
CA GLU A 26 -17.62 -0.66 5.83
C GLU A 26 -16.32 -0.85 6.61
N GLY A 27 -15.18 -0.86 5.91
CA GLY A 27 -13.86 -0.92 6.53
C GLY A 27 -13.55 0.28 7.41
N THR A 28 -14.01 1.47 7.01
CA THR A 28 -13.86 2.70 7.79
C THR A 28 -14.64 2.61 9.09
N VAL A 29 -15.89 2.15 9.06
CA VAL A 29 -16.70 1.93 10.27
C VAL A 29 -16.06 0.89 11.19
N TYR A 30 -15.59 -0.23 10.62
CA TYR A 30 -14.92 -1.27 11.39
C TYR A 30 -13.65 -0.74 12.07
N PHE A 31 -12.76 -0.10 11.31
CA PHE A 31 -11.50 0.45 11.83
C PHE A 31 -11.73 1.54 12.88
N GLU A 32 -12.73 2.41 12.68
CA GLU A 32 -13.10 3.45 13.65
C GLU A 32 -13.55 2.86 14.99
N SER A 33 -14.18 1.67 14.97
CA SER A 33 -14.65 0.95 16.18
C SER A 33 -13.55 0.26 16.99
N LEU A 34 -12.37 0.07 16.41
CA LEU A 34 -11.23 -0.57 17.08
C LEU A 34 -10.58 0.38 18.09
N ASP A 35 -10.15 -0.19 19.22
CA ASP A 35 -9.26 0.46 20.18
C ASP A 35 -7.81 0.50 19.67
N ASP A 36 -6.89 1.04 20.46
CA ASP A 36 -5.50 1.24 20.05
C ASP A 36 -4.78 -0.08 19.74
N ASP A 37 -5.06 -1.15 20.48
CA ASP A 37 -4.45 -2.46 20.24
C ASP A 37 -5.07 -3.15 19.04
N GLY A 38 -6.40 -3.07 18.88
CA GLY A 38 -7.10 -3.54 17.68
C GLY A 38 -6.61 -2.85 16.41
N ARG A 39 -6.32 -1.54 16.46
CA ARG A 39 -5.73 -0.81 15.32
C ARG A 39 -4.31 -1.26 15.01
N LYS A 40 -3.47 -1.52 16.03
CA LYS A 40 -2.12 -2.09 15.81
C LYS A 40 -2.21 -3.45 15.13
N ASP A 41 -3.12 -4.30 15.60
CA ASP A 41 -3.34 -5.64 15.02
C ASP A 41 -3.86 -5.55 13.59
N PHE A 42 -4.78 -4.62 13.30
CA PHE A 42 -5.26 -4.34 11.95
C PHE A 42 -4.10 -3.98 11.01
N TYR A 43 -3.24 -3.04 11.41
CA TYR A 43 -2.06 -2.67 10.61
C TYR A 43 -1.05 -3.81 10.47
N ALA A 44 -0.87 -4.65 11.50
CA ALA A 44 0.02 -5.80 11.44
C ALA A 44 -0.46 -6.83 10.40
N LYS A 45 -1.75 -7.19 10.45
CA LYS A 45 -2.38 -8.11 9.49
C LYS A 45 -2.41 -7.53 8.09
N LEU A 46 -2.81 -6.26 7.94
CA LEU A 46 -2.81 -5.57 6.65
C LEU A 46 -1.44 -5.65 5.95
N ARG A 47 -0.35 -5.36 6.68
CA ARG A 47 1.01 -5.40 6.11
C ARG A 47 1.44 -6.82 5.76
N GLN A 48 1.14 -7.79 6.63
CA GLN A 48 1.50 -9.18 6.40
C GLN A 48 0.76 -9.75 5.18
N GLU A 49 -0.56 -9.58 5.11
CA GLU A 49 -1.41 -10.05 4.01
C GLU A 49 -1.01 -9.44 2.66
N LEU A 50 -0.69 -8.14 2.63
CA LEU A 50 -0.20 -7.47 1.42
C LEU A 50 1.17 -8.02 1.00
N ALA A 51 2.10 -8.19 1.93
CA ALA A 51 3.44 -8.68 1.63
C ALA A 51 3.44 -10.12 1.09
N ASP A 52 2.59 -10.98 1.66
CA ASP A 52 2.40 -12.36 1.21
C ASP A 52 1.79 -12.43 -0.19
N ALA A 53 0.89 -11.49 -0.52
CA ALA A 53 0.22 -11.45 -1.82
C ALA A 53 1.09 -10.92 -2.97
N ILE A 54 2.07 -10.05 -2.71
CA ILE A 54 3.05 -9.57 -3.72
C ILE A 54 4.47 -10.17 -3.54
N PRO A 55 4.53 -11.40 -3.03
CA PRO A 55 5.69 -12.06 -2.38
C PRO A 55 6.93 -11.19 -2.08
N ILE A 56 6.80 -10.21 -1.17
CA ILE A 56 7.95 -9.46 -0.62
C ILE A 56 8.17 -9.75 0.86
N ASP A 57 9.36 -9.41 1.37
CA ASP A 57 9.63 -9.47 2.80
C ASP A 57 8.67 -8.53 3.56
N PRO A 58 7.84 -9.02 4.52
CA PRO A 58 6.89 -8.21 5.26
C PRO A 58 7.51 -7.02 6.00
N ARG A 59 8.80 -7.09 6.34
CA ARG A 59 9.53 -5.96 6.97
C ARG A 59 9.67 -4.76 6.03
N ARG A 60 9.45 -4.96 4.73
CA ARG A 60 9.47 -3.89 3.74
C ARG A 60 8.17 -3.12 3.63
N LEU A 61 7.08 -3.65 4.20
CA LEU A 61 5.85 -2.88 4.36
C LEU A 61 5.79 -2.35 5.79
N THR A 62 5.98 -1.04 5.93
CA THR A 62 5.98 -0.36 7.23
C THR A 62 4.81 0.61 7.32
N THR A 63 4.50 1.07 8.53
CA THR A 63 3.48 2.08 8.78
C THR A 63 3.90 2.91 9.99
N ASN A 64 3.46 4.17 10.03
CA ASN A 64 3.53 5.00 11.22
C ASN A 64 2.26 4.89 12.09
N GLY A 65 1.29 4.07 11.68
CA GLY A 65 -0.01 3.92 12.36
C GLY A 65 -0.98 5.09 12.15
N ASN A 66 -0.58 6.08 11.34
CA ASN A 66 -1.41 7.25 11.07
C ASN A 66 -2.47 6.93 10.00
N PHE A 67 -3.62 7.55 10.18
CA PHE A 67 -4.70 7.57 9.20
C PHE A 67 -5.20 9.00 8.98
N GLU A 68 -5.75 9.25 7.80
CA GLU A 68 -6.35 10.53 7.42
C GLU A 68 -7.80 10.29 6.99
N THR A 69 -8.67 11.28 7.22
CA THR A 69 -10.06 11.20 6.73
C THR A 69 -10.12 11.71 5.28
N ASP A 70 -10.61 10.86 4.38
CA ASP A 70 -11.04 11.25 3.04
C ASP A 70 -12.46 11.83 3.11
N THR A 71 -12.54 13.16 3.05
CA THR A 71 -13.83 13.88 3.00
C THR A 71 -14.32 14.14 1.58
N SER A 72 -13.59 13.66 0.56
CA SER A 72 -14.02 13.78 -0.84
C SER A 72 -15.07 12.73 -1.23
N THR A 73 -15.27 11.72 -0.38
CA THR A 73 -16.26 10.66 -0.54
C THR A 73 -17.41 10.86 0.45
N SER A 74 -18.60 10.39 0.08
CA SER A 74 -19.76 10.30 0.98
C SER A 74 -20.31 8.87 0.90
N PRO A 75 -20.23 8.07 1.98
CA PRO A 75 -19.73 8.43 3.33
C PRO A 75 -18.21 8.69 3.37
N LYS A 76 -17.75 9.31 4.47
CA LYS A 76 -16.31 9.51 4.74
C LYS A 76 -15.58 8.16 4.73
N GLN A 77 -14.36 8.14 4.21
CA GLN A 77 -13.49 6.95 4.22
C GLN A 77 -12.15 7.29 4.87
N PHE A 78 -11.35 6.30 5.27
CA PHE A 78 -10.01 6.54 5.83
C PHE A 78 -8.90 6.13 4.86
N PHE A 79 -7.89 7.00 4.75
CA PHE A 79 -6.59 6.65 4.20
C PHE A 79 -5.70 6.08 5.30
N LEU A 80 -5.07 4.94 5.04
CA LEU A 80 -4.09 4.33 5.94
C LEU A 80 -2.69 4.44 5.34
N SER A 81 -1.71 4.87 6.13
CA SER A 81 -0.31 4.91 5.70
C SER A 81 0.28 3.50 5.60
N ILE A 82 0.84 3.17 4.43
CA ILE A 82 1.63 1.97 4.15
C ILE A 82 2.83 2.40 3.32
N ASN A 83 4.03 2.22 3.85
CA ASN A 83 5.27 2.58 3.17
C ASN A 83 5.95 1.33 2.59
N VAL A 84 6.70 1.52 1.52
CA VAL A 84 7.49 0.49 0.85
C VAL A 84 8.97 0.80 1.05
N GLU A 85 9.64 -0.01 1.86
CA GLU A 85 11.06 0.14 2.12
C GLU A 85 11.91 -0.47 1.00
N GLN A 86 13.05 0.15 0.73
CA GLN A 86 14.06 -0.42 -0.15
C GLN A 86 14.66 -1.69 0.46
N ASP A 87 14.83 -2.73 -0.37
CA ASP A 87 15.71 -3.85 -0.01
C ASP A 87 17.17 -3.49 -0.38
N LYS A 88 18.11 -3.77 0.53
CA LYS A 88 19.54 -3.57 0.26
C LYS A 88 20.04 -4.50 -0.84
N ASN A 89 19.37 -5.63 -1.06
CA ASN A 89 19.65 -6.55 -2.14
C ASN A 89 18.93 -6.14 -3.43
N LYS A 90 19.70 -5.67 -4.42
CA LYS A 90 19.21 -5.23 -5.74
C LYS A 90 18.58 -6.34 -6.59
N GLN A 91 18.73 -7.61 -6.22
CA GLN A 91 18.07 -8.74 -6.88
C GLN A 91 16.62 -8.96 -6.41
N LYS A 92 16.19 -8.31 -5.32
CA LYS A 92 14.79 -8.35 -4.89
C LYS A 92 13.96 -7.31 -5.63
N ILE A 93 12.63 -7.50 -5.58
CA ILE A 93 11.63 -6.59 -6.15
C ILE A 93 11.95 -5.14 -5.79
N SER A 94 12.06 -4.27 -6.78
CA SER A 94 12.32 -2.83 -6.57
C SER A 94 11.15 -2.16 -5.86
N VAL A 95 11.38 -0.98 -5.27
CA VAL A 95 10.30 -0.17 -4.68
C VAL A 95 9.24 0.15 -5.74
N SER A 96 9.65 0.50 -6.95
CA SER A 96 8.74 0.81 -8.06
C SER A 96 7.88 -0.38 -8.49
N SER A 97 8.45 -1.59 -8.55
CA SER A 97 7.70 -2.82 -8.85
C SER A 97 6.72 -3.15 -7.73
N ALA A 98 7.16 -3.09 -6.47
CA ALA A 98 6.29 -3.32 -5.32
C ALA A 98 5.10 -2.34 -5.29
N ILE A 99 5.31 -1.06 -5.58
CA ILE A 99 4.22 -0.07 -5.69
C ILE A 99 3.21 -0.46 -6.77
N LYS A 100 3.70 -0.85 -7.96
CA LYS A 100 2.84 -1.28 -9.07
C LYS A 100 2.07 -2.55 -8.74
N ASP A 101 2.72 -3.50 -8.08
CA ASP A 101 2.13 -4.78 -7.70
C ASP A 101 1.06 -4.57 -6.62
N LEU A 102 1.31 -3.70 -5.62
CA LEU A 102 0.30 -3.30 -4.62
C LEU A 102 -0.92 -2.64 -5.26
N ASP A 103 -0.72 -1.65 -6.14
CA ASP A 103 -1.83 -0.97 -6.83
C ASP A 103 -2.65 -1.96 -7.69
N THR A 104 -1.97 -2.86 -8.40
CA THR A 104 -2.61 -3.89 -9.23
C THR A 104 -3.37 -4.90 -8.38
N LEU A 105 -2.77 -5.36 -7.27
CA LEU A 105 -3.38 -6.30 -6.34
C LEU A 105 -4.68 -5.75 -5.75
N ILE A 106 -4.67 -4.50 -5.27
CA ILE A 106 -5.82 -3.86 -4.64
C ILE A 106 -6.92 -3.57 -5.66
N LYS A 107 -6.58 -3.07 -6.85
CA LYS A 107 -7.58 -2.82 -7.91
C LYS A 107 -8.23 -4.08 -8.43
N ASN A 108 -7.54 -5.21 -8.37
CA ASN A 108 -8.07 -6.52 -8.74
C ASN A 108 -8.53 -7.33 -7.53
N LYS A 109 -8.75 -6.70 -6.35
CA LYS A 109 -9.16 -7.37 -5.10
C LYS A 109 -10.18 -8.50 -5.28
N PRO A 110 -11.27 -8.36 -6.06
CA PRO A 110 -12.28 -9.41 -6.21
C PRO A 110 -11.75 -10.74 -6.77
N TYR A 111 -10.59 -10.73 -7.43
CA TYR A 111 -9.96 -11.90 -8.07
C TYR A 111 -8.68 -12.36 -7.38
N THR A 112 -8.31 -11.76 -6.25
CA THR A 112 -7.06 -12.03 -5.55
C THR A 112 -7.31 -12.51 -4.13
N ALA A 113 -6.30 -13.12 -3.50
CA ALA A 113 -6.42 -13.69 -2.17
C ALA A 113 -6.81 -12.65 -1.09
N ILE A 114 -6.48 -11.38 -1.31
CA ILE A 114 -6.78 -10.29 -0.38
C ILE A 114 -8.27 -9.96 -0.26
N SER A 115 -9.13 -10.49 -1.15
CA SER A 115 -10.59 -10.40 -0.98
C SER A 115 -11.09 -11.04 0.32
N ASN A 116 -10.37 -12.04 0.84
CA ASN A 116 -10.75 -12.81 2.02
C ASN A 116 -9.82 -12.56 3.22
N GLY A 117 -8.92 -11.58 3.13
CA GLY A 117 -8.02 -11.25 4.24
C GLY A 117 -8.76 -10.55 5.39
N GLU A 118 -8.26 -10.70 6.61
CA GLU A 118 -8.88 -10.12 7.80
C GLU A 118 -8.86 -8.58 7.77
N SER A 119 -7.80 -7.98 7.22
CA SER A 119 -7.69 -6.52 7.08
C SER A 119 -7.74 -6.07 5.63
N THR A 120 -7.18 -6.85 4.72
CA THR A 120 -7.12 -6.48 3.29
C THR A 120 -8.46 -6.56 2.56
N SER A 121 -9.44 -7.31 3.07
CA SER A 121 -10.79 -7.35 2.50
C SER A 121 -11.50 -5.99 2.56
N TYR A 122 -11.09 -5.13 3.50
CA TYR A 122 -11.61 -3.78 3.69
C TYR A 122 -10.96 -2.72 2.78
N LEU A 123 -10.06 -3.11 1.86
CA LEU A 123 -9.42 -2.16 0.96
C LEU A 123 -10.35 -1.74 -0.19
N ASP A 124 -10.36 -0.45 -0.45
CA ASP A 124 -11.07 0.15 -1.57
C ASP A 124 -10.31 -0.12 -2.88
N GLN A 125 -10.91 -0.99 -3.70
CA GLN A 125 -10.36 -1.40 -4.98
C GLN A 125 -10.34 -0.28 -6.02
N ASP A 126 -11.25 0.70 -5.94
CA ASP A 126 -11.31 1.78 -6.91
C ASP A 126 -10.18 2.79 -6.67
N PHE A 127 -9.67 2.85 -5.44
CA PHE A 127 -8.54 3.70 -5.07
C PHE A 127 -7.18 3.08 -5.42
N GLY A 128 -6.97 1.82 -5.06
CA GLY A 128 -5.69 1.12 -5.22
C GLY A 128 -4.63 1.54 -4.19
N TYR A 129 -3.38 1.67 -4.62
CA TYR A 129 -2.27 2.17 -3.80
C TYR A 129 -1.74 3.48 -4.40
N LYS A 130 -1.46 4.48 -3.56
CA LYS A 130 -0.88 5.76 -3.99
C LYS A 130 0.43 6.06 -3.23
N PRO A 131 1.59 6.13 -3.92
CA PRO A 131 2.79 6.71 -3.32
C PRO A 131 2.58 8.21 -3.09
N SER A 132 3.25 8.76 -2.06
CA SER A 132 3.28 10.19 -1.74
C SER A 132 4.59 10.84 -2.17
#